data_AF-A0A3M1MFI5-F1
#
_entry.id   AF-A0A3M1MFI5-F1
#
_cell.length_a   1.000
_cell.length_b   1.000
_cell.length_c   1.000
_cell.angle_alpha   90.00
_cell.angle_beta   90.00
_cell.angle_gamma   90.00
#
_symmetry.space_group_name_H-M   'P 1'
#
loop_
_entity.id
_entity.type
_entity.pdbx_description
1 polymer ?
#
loop_
_entity_poly.entity_id
_entity_poly.type
_entity_poly.pdbx_seq_one_letter_code
_entity_poly.pdbx_strand_id
1 'polypeptide(L)'
;MQRIRQALESVKTQAYVAASRVSLDGRWPLQEVLDAIIAQTGNQVRLQTDELGANKTVELHVADAPFWQVLQEIMNQADLQLVAFATTEQELVLGPREGVAPPPAWFDGPVRIDPLFTQATLNFRSALVGQLQVSALVSWEPRLQPVFLQIPMDKLEAEAGGKVYDSATPDAAPEIPLNVGGSSTQIDLLLDRPPRSVAQLDSLRGRLVMAIPSEKHQYEFERFSSGARQSQKYGDVTVTLEGARRNGPVWEFRILVEFGSPEGALESFRGWVLSNQAYLLDPQGRRLENVGFQTYAITPSAVGIAYLFQINGDPDLHRLVYESPAGIVRYTLDYELEDIPLP
;
A
#
# COMPACT_ATOMS: atom_id res chain seq x y z
N MET A 1 -28.61 15.53 -6.39
CA MET A 1 -27.36 15.44 -7.18
C MET A 1 -26.16 15.01 -6.33
N GLN A 2 -25.89 15.63 -5.17
CA GLN A 2 -24.73 15.30 -4.31
C GLN A 2 -24.76 13.86 -3.73
N ARG A 3 -25.92 13.36 -3.26
CA ARG A 3 -26.08 11.98 -2.76
C ARG A 3 -25.86 10.89 -3.81
N ILE A 4 -26.26 11.12 -5.06
CA ILE A 4 -26.10 10.16 -6.17
C ILE A 4 -24.63 10.10 -6.59
N ARG A 5 -23.94 11.26 -6.59
CA ARG A 5 -22.51 11.34 -6.85
C ARG A 5 -21.68 10.64 -5.77
N GLN A 6 -22.00 10.86 -4.50
CA GLN A 6 -21.36 10.16 -3.37
C GLN A 6 -21.57 8.64 -3.43
N ALA A 7 -22.77 8.17 -3.79
CA ALA A 7 -23.04 6.74 -3.93
C ALA A 7 -22.31 6.10 -5.14
N LEU A 8 -22.16 6.84 -6.24
CA LEU A 8 -21.38 6.38 -7.41
C LEU A 8 -19.88 6.40 -7.14
N GLU A 9 -19.38 7.38 -6.40
CA GLU A 9 -17.99 7.45 -5.94
C GLU A 9 -17.69 6.29 -4.97
N SER A 10 -18.56 5.99 -3.99
CA SER A 10 -18.37 4.85 -3.08
C SER A 10 -18.36 3.48 -3.77
N VAL A 11 -19.21 3.28 -4.78
CA VAL A 11 -19.25 2.02 -5.56
C VAL A 11 -17.99 1.85 -6.41
N LYS A 12 -17.51 2.93 -7.06
CA LYS A 12 -16.24 2.90 -7.81
C LYS A 12 -15.04 2.66 -6.90
N THR A 13 -15.05 3.28 -5.72
CA THR A 13 -14.02 3.11 -4.69
C THR A 13 -13.97 1.66 -4.18
N GLN A 14 -15.11 1.03 -3.89
CA GLN A 14 -15.16 -0.37 -3.48
C GLN A 14 -14.70 -1.33 -4.59
N ALA A 15 -15.07 -1.06 -5.84
CA ALA A 15 -14.62 -1.86 -6.97
C ALA A 15 -13.10 -1.79 -7.18
N TYR A 16 -12.48 -0.63 -6.94
CA TYR A 16 -11.03 -0.44 -7.08
C TYR A 16 -10.23 -1.29 -6.10
N VAL A 17 -10.71 -1.42 -4.85
CA VAL A 17 -10.06 -2.17 -3.77
C VAL A 17 -10.57 -3.60 -3.62
N ALA A 18 -11.53 -4.04 -4.44
CA ALA A 18 -11.98 -5.42 -4.45
C ALA A 18 -10.86 -6.35 -4.94
N ALA A 19 -10.81 -7.60 -4.48
CA ALA A 19 -9.85 -8.59 -4.98
C ALA A 19 -9.95 -8.74 -6.50
N SER A 20 -8.80 -8.82 -7.17
CA SER A 20 -8.75 -9.24 -8.56
C SER A 20 -9.10 -10.73 -8.65
N ARG A 21 -9.63 -11.13 -9.81
CA ARG A 21 -10.18 -12.48 -10.00
C ARG A 21 -9.52 -13.20 -11.14
N VAL A 22 -9.41 -14.51 -11.00
CA VAL A 22 -8.72 -15.41 -11.92
C VAL A 22 -9.65 -16.55 -12.29
N SER A 23 -9.69 -16.87 -13.58
CA SER A 23 -10.33 -18.07 -14.10
C SER A 23 -9.31 -18.89 -14.89
N LEU A 24 -9.05 -20.11 -14.43
CA LEU A 24 -8.10 -21.04 -15.03
C LEU A 24 -8.63 -22.47 -14.84
N ASP A 25 -8.62 -23.25 -15.91
CA ASP A 25 -9.02 -24.65 -15.89
C ASP A 25 -7.95 -25.49 -16.60
N GLY A 26 -7.49 -26.55 -15.94
CA GLY A 26 -6.54 -27.51 -16.47
C GLY A 26 -5.15 -27.47 -15.82
N ARG A 27 -4.20 -28.13 -16.49
CA ARG A 27 -2.83 -28.30 -16.02
C ARG A 27 -1.86 -27.50 -16.89
N TRP A 28 -0.98 -26.76 -16.23
CA TRP A 28 -0.16 -25.74 -16.87
C TRP A 28 1.27 -25.76 -16.31
N PRO A 29 2.29 -25.40 -17.09
CA PRO A 29 3.60 -25.04 -16.57
C PRO A 29 3.50 -23.86 -15.59
N LEU A 30 4.28 -23.87 -14.52
CA LEU A 30 4.19 -22.85 -13.47
C LEU A 30 4.35 -21.42 -14.03
N GLN A 31 5.33 -21.20 -14.91
CA GLN A 31 5.55 -19.88 -15.51
C GLN A 31 4.33 -19.40 -16.32
N GLU A 32 3.73 -20.27 -17.13
CA GLU A 32 2.56 -19.93 -17.94
C GLU A 32 1.35 -19.57 -17.08
N VAL A 33 1.18 -20.21 -15.92
CA VAL A 33 0.12 -19.85 -14.96
C VAL A 33 0.36 -18.48 -14.36
N LEU A 34 1.59 -18.18 -13.94
CA LEU A 34 1.91 -16.86 -13.39
C LEU A 34 1.69 -15.77 -14.44
N ASP A 35 2.13 -15.98 -15.67
CA ASP A 35 1.89 -15.06 -16.79
C ASP A 35 0.39 -14.86 -17.06
N ALA A 36 -0.40 -15.93 -17.01
CA ALA A 36 -1.85 -15.85 -17.17
C ALA A 36 -2.53 -15.08 -16.03
N ILE A 37 -2.06 -15.23 -14.79
CA ILE A 37 -2.54 -14.46 -13.63
C ILE A 37 -2.18 -12.98 -13.79
N ILE A 38 -0.96 -12.67 -14.19
CA ILE A 38 -0.51 -11.29 -14.44
C ILE A 38 -1.39 -10.66 -15.52
N ALA A 39 -1.67 -11.38 -16.62
CA ALA A 39 -2.51 -10.88 -17.70
C ALA A 39 -3.96 -10.61 -17.26
N GLN A 40 -4.52 -11.45 -16.40
CA GLN A 40 -5.90 -11.29 -15.90
C GLN A 40 -6.04 -10.20 -14.83
N THR A 41 -5.03 -10.03 -13.98
CA THR A 41 -5.14 -9.22 -12.75
C THR A 41 -4.31 -7.95 -12.74
N GLY A 42 -3.27 -7.87 -13.58
CA GLY A 42 -2.25 -6.83 -13.56
C GLY A 42 -1.27 -6.92 -12.38
N ASN A 43 -1.45 -7.89 -11.48
CA ASN A 43 -0.60 -8.09 -10.32
C ASN A 43 0.70 -8.77 -10.74
N GLN A 44 1.82 -8.06 -10.61
CA GLN A 44 3.14 -8.58 -10.93
C GLN A 44 3.56 -9.64 -9.91
N VAL A 45 3.85 -10.85 -10.38
CA VAL A 45 4.34 -11.96 -9.57
C VAL A 45 5.49 -12.61 -10.31
N ARG A 46 6.59 -12.87 -9.63
CA ARG A 46 7.71 -13.60 -10.23
C ARG A 46 8.30 -14.62 -9.28
N LEU A 47 9.06 -15.54 -9.86
CA LEU A 47 9.91 -16.44 -9.09
C LEU A 47 11.20 -15.73 -8.68
N GLN A 48 11.77 -16.16 -7.55
CA GLN A 48 13.04 -15.65 -7.07
C GLN A 48 14.18 -15.96 -8.05
N THR A 49 14.10 -17.13 -8.71
CA THR A 49 14.95 -17.55 -9.82
C THR A 49 14.12 -18.29 -10.86
N ASP A 50 14.50 -18.20 -12.13
CA ASP A 50 13.79 -18.88 -13.24
C ASP A 50 13.81 -20.41 -13.09
N GLU A 51 14.90 -20.95 -12.50
CA GLU A 51 15.10 -22.37 -12.27
C GLU A 51 14.06 -22.98 -11.33
N LEU A 52 13.49 -22.19 -10.41
CA LEU A 52 12.46 -22.68 -9.47
C LEU A 52 11.20 -23.16 -10.18
N GLY A 53 10.89 -22.59 -11.34
CA GLY A 53 9.73 -22.96 -12.15
C GLY A 53 10.03 -24.03 -13.20
N ALA A 54 11.31 -24.34 -13.44
CA ALA A 54 11.70 -25.31 -14.45
C ALA A 54 11.10 -26.68 -14.12
N ASN A 55 10.31 -27.21 -15.05
CA ASN A 55 9.62 -28.51 -14.95
C ASN A 55 8.53 -28.62 -13.86
N LYS A 56 8.13 -27.53 -13.21
CA LYS A 56 6.97 -27.54 -12.30
C LYS A 56 5.68 -27.31 -13.09
N THR A 57 4.67 -28.12 -12.81
CA THR A 57 3.32 -27.94 -13.33
C THR A 57 2.34 -27.82 -12.19
N VAL A 58 1.33 -26.97 -12.34
CA VAL A 58 0.22 -26.83 -11.39
C VAL A 58 -1.09 -27.15 -12.11
N GLU A 59 -2.04 -27.69 -11.37
CA GLU A 59 -3.39 -28.03 -11.84
C GLU A 59 -4.40 -27.15 -11.12
N LEU A 60 -5.17 -26.37 -11.87
CA LEU A 60 -6.12 -25.41 -11.34
C LEU A 60 -7.49 -25.63 -11.99
N HIS A 61 -8.53 -25.59 -11.16
CA HIS A 61 -9.93 -25.65 -11.59
C HIS A 61 -10.71 -24.55 -10.86
N VAL A 62 -10.46 -23.31 -11.27
CA VAL A 62 -11.01 -22.12 -10.63
C VAL A 62 -11.76 -21.26 -11.63
N ALA A 63 -12.96 -20.85 -11.25
CA ALA A 63 -13.78 -19.92 -12.01
C ALA A 63 -14.08 -18.70 -11.13
N ASP A 64 -13.64 -17.53 -11.56
CA ASP A 64 -13.80 -16.25 -10.85
C ASP A 64 -13.31 -16.29 -9.39
N ALA A 65 -12.17 -16.94 -9.13
CA ALA A 65 -11.61 -17.05 -7.79
C ALA A 65 -10.71 -15.84 -7.44
N PRO A 66 -10.68 -15.38 -6.17
CA PRO A 66 -9.79 -14.31 -5.73
C PRO A 66 -8.31 -14.64 -5.94
N PHE A 67 -7.52 -13.62 -6.30
CA PHE A 67 -6.08 -13.73 -6.54
C PHE A 67 -5.33 -14.48 -5.43
N TRP A 68 -5.50 -14.10 -4.16
CA TRP A 68 -4.78 -14.73 -3.05
C TRP A 68 -5.12 -16.20 -2.85
N GLN A 69 -6.36 -16.60 -3.12
CA GLN A 69 -6.76 -18.00 -3.06
C GLN A 69 -6.03 -18.81 -4.14
N VAL A 70 -6.00 -18.30 -5.38
CA VAL A 70 -5.31 -18.97 -6.49
C VAL A 70 -3.80 -19.01 -6.26
N LEU A 71 -3.21 -17.91 -5.78
CA LEU A 71 -1.78 -17.86 -5.48
C LEU A 71 -1.40 -18.80 -4.33
N GLN A 72 -2.25 -18.93 -3.30
CA GLN A 72 -2.05 -19.89 -2.22
C GLN A 72 -2.05 -21.34 -2.72
N GLU A 73 -2.96 -21.68 -3.63
CA GLU A 73 -3.02 -23.01 -4.24
C GLU A 73 -1.74 -23.31 -5.04
N ILE A 74 -1.28 -22.35 -5.85
CA ILE A 74 -0.03 -22.45 -6.60
C ILE A 74 1.17 -22.63 -5.66
N MET A 75 1.25 -21.82 -4.60
CA MET A 75 2.33 -21.91 -3.61
C MET A 75 2.34 -23.27 -2.92
N ASN A 76 1.18 -23.87 -2.66
CA ASN A 76 1.08 -25.20 -2.04
C ASN A 76 1.49 -26.32 -3.01
N GLN A 77 0.99 -26.32 -4.25
CA GLN A 77 1.32 -27.35 -5.23
C GLN A 77 2.79 -27.31 -5.68
N ALA A 78 3.37 -26.10 -5.75
CA ALA A 78 4.74 -25.89 -6.21
C ALA A 78 5.78 -25.83 -5.08
N ASP A 79 5.38 -26.01 -3.81
CA ASP A 79 6.23 -25.90 -2.61
C ASP A 79 6.99 -24.55 -2.55
N LEU A 80 6.23 -23.47 -2.67
CA LEU A 80 6.71 -22.10 -2.65
C LEU A 80 6.18 -21.33 -1.44
N GLN A 81 6.80 -20.18 -1.19
CA GLN A 81 6.39 -19.17 -0.22
C GLN A 81 6.68 -17.75 -0.73
N LEU A 82 6.04 -16.75 -0.12
CA LEU A 82 6.40 -15.35 -0.36
C LEU A 82 7.79 -15.05 0.20
N VAL A 83 8.63 -14.39 -0.59
CA VAL A 83 9.92 -13.86 -0.14
C VAL A 83 9.76 -12.36 0.09
N ALA A 84 9.46 -12.01 1.34
CA ALA A 84 9.34 -10.61 1.75
C ALA A 84 10.63 -9.84 1.45
N PHE A 85 10.49 -8.57 1.04
CA PHE A 85 11.60 -7.63 0.82
C PHE A 85 12.67 -8.07 -0.21
N ALA A 86 12.40 -9.09 -1.03
CA ALA A 86 13.29 -9.54 -2.09
C ALA A 86 13.38 -8.57 -3.28
N THR A 87 12.53 -7.55 -3.29
CA THR A 87 12.41 -6.58 -4.38
C THR A 87 12.01 -5.21 -3.84
N THR A 88 12.41 -4.18 -4.56
CA THR A 88 11.91 -2.81 -4.37
C THR A 88 10.93 -2.44 -5.48
N GLU A 89 10.61 -3.39 -6.38
CA GLU A 89 9.63 -3.21 -7.43
C GLU A 89 8.23 -3.57 -6.94
N GLN A 90 7.21 -3.12 -7.65
CA GLN A 90 5.80 -3.34 -7.30
C GLN A 90 5.35 -4.73 -7.76
N GLU A 91 5.93 -5.75 -7.12
CA GLU A 91 5.70 -7.16 -7.46
C GLU A 91 5.72 -8.02 -6.19
N LEU A 92 5.23 -9.25 -6.33
CA LEU A 92 5.41 -10.33 -5.35
C LEU A 92 6.50 -11.29 -5.84
N VAL A 93 7.35 -11.75 -4.93
CA VAL A 93 8.41 -12.71 -5.23
C VAL A 93 8.11 -14.03 -4.53
N LEU A 94 8.09 -15.12 -5.29
CA LEU A 94 7.92 -16.48 -4.79
C LEU A 94 9.26 -17.21 -4.75
N GLY A 95 9.59 -17.78 -3.61
CA GLY A 95 10.81 -18.57 -3.39
C GLY A 95 10.47 -19.98 -2.93
N PRO A 96 11.47 -20.87 -2.83
CA PRO A 96 11.26 -22.20 -2.25
C PRO A 96 10.78 -22.05 -0.82
N ARG A 97 9.91 -22.97 -0.39
CA ARG A 97 9.53 -23.06 1.02
C ARG A 97 10.72 -23.49 1.86
N GLU A 98 11.01 -22.74 2.92
CA GLU A 98 12.13 -23.04 3.84
C GLU A 98 11.61 -23.14 5.28
N GLY A 99 12.23 -24.01 6.07
CA GLY A 99 11.95 -24.13 7.50
C GLY A 99 10.72 -24.98 7.85
N VAL A 100 10.13 -24.68 9.00
CA VAL A 100 8.91 -25.36 9.50
C VAL A 100 7.70 -24.74 8.81
N ALA A 101 6.69 -25.56 8.51
CA ALA A 101 5.43 -25.05 7.97
C ALA A 101 4.89 -23.92 8.86
N PRO A 102 4.66 -22.72 8.31
CA PRO A 102 4.12 -21.62 9.10
C PRO A 102 2.68 -21.91 9.51
N PRO A 103 2.16 -21.21 10.54
CA PRO A 103 0.73 -21.22 10.83
C PRO A 103 -0.09 -20.79 9.60
N PRO A 104 -1.38 -21.14 9.52
CA PRO A 104 -2.24 -20.71 8.42
C PRO A 104 -2.21 -19.19 8.24
N ALA A 105 -2.01 -18.75 7.01
CA ALA A 105 -2.18 -17.36 6.66
C ALA A 105 -3.66 -17.02 6.55
N TRP A 106 -4.01 -15.80 6.96
CA TRP A 106 -5.32 -15.24 6.71
C TRP A 106 -5.28 -14.38 5.44
N PHE A 107 -6.34 -14.39 4.64
CA PHE A 107 -6.47 -13.47 3.52
C PHE A 107 -7.95 -13.18 3.26
N ASP A 108 -8.25 -11.91 3.00
CA ASP A 108 -9.54 -11.44 2.54
C ASP A 108 -9.35 -10.28 1.57
N GLY A 109 -10.17 -10.27 0.53
CA GLY A 109 -10.05 -9.30 -0.54
C GLY A 109 -8.64 -9.33 -1.15
N PRO A 110 -7.99 -8.15 -1.31
CA PRO A 110 -6.67 -8.05 -1.91
C PRO A 110 -5.53 -8.11 -0.88
N VAL A 111 -5.79 -8.50 0.37
CA VAL A 111 -4.80 -8.50 1.46
C VAL A 111 -4.60 -9.91 2.01
N ARG A 112 -3.35 -10.22 2.32
CA ARG A 112 -2.91 -11.46 2.98
C ARG A 112 -2.08 -11.12 4.21
N ILE A 113 -2.22 -11.90 5.26
CA ILE A 113 -1.47 -11.78 6.52
C ILE A 113 -0.89 -13.14 6.89
N ASP A 114 0.43 -13.24 6.91
CA ASP A 114 1.17 -14.45 7.29
C ASP A 114 1.83 -14.27 8.67
N PRO A 115 1.55 -15.13 9.66
CA PRO A 115 2.31 -15.14 10.92
C PRO A 115 3.78 -15.50 10.65
N LEU A 116 4.71 -14.71 11.21
CA LEU A 116 6.15 -14.92 11.02
C LEU A 116 6.79 -15.58 12.24
N PHE A 117 6.62 -14.98 13.42
CA PHE A 117 7.16 -15.52 14.67
C PHE A 117 6.42 -14.93 15.88
N THR A 118 6.58 -15.62 17.01
CA THR A 118 6.13 -15.15 18.32
C THR A 118 7.31 -14.96 19.26
N GLN A 119 7.25 -13.94 20.11
CA GLN A 119 8.27 -13.67 21.12
C GLN A 119 7.61 -13.26 22.43
N ALA A 120 7.93 -13.95 23.52
CA ALA A 120 7.48 -13.60 24.86
C ALA A 120 8.62 -12.99 25.67
N THR A 121 8.42 -11.75 26.14
CA THR A 121 9.41 -11.02 26.95
C THR A 121 8.91 -10.84 28.38
N LEU A 122 9.82 -10.91 29.36
CA LEU A 122 9.55 -10.59 30.76
C LEU A 122 10.33 -9.32 31.13
N ASN A 123 9.64 -8.30 31.61
CA ASN A 123 10.26 -7.02 31.95
C ASN A 123 10.43 -6.89 33.47
N PHE A 124 11.68 -6.81 33.94
CA PHE A 124 11.99 -6.69 35.36
C PHE A 124 11.95 -5.25 35.90
N ARG A 125 11.80 -4.26 35.01
CA ARG A 125 11.88 -2.82 35.35
C ARG A 125 10.70 -2.00 34.78
N SER A 126 9.66 -2.66 34.30
CA SER A 126 8.44 -2.03 33.78
C SER A 126 7.23 -2.43 34.64
N ALA A 127 6.20 -1.59 34.66
CA ALA A 127 4.90 -1.95 35.24
C ALA A 127 4.20 -3.06 34.43
N LEU A 128 4.51 -3.18 33.13
CA LEU A 128 4.09 -4.29 32.29
C LEU A 128 5.00 -5.50 32.57
N VAL A 129 4.49 -6.47 33.34
CA VAL A 129 5.25 -7.64 33.84
C VAL A 129 5.84 -8.48 32.70
N GLY A 130 5.20 -8.53 31.55
CA GLY A 130 5.68 -9.16 30.34
C GLY A 130 4.79 -8.85 29.15
N GLN A 131 5.28 -9.15 27.95
CA GLN A 131 4.59 -8.87 26.69
C GLN A 131 4.73 -10.07 25.76
N LEU A 132 3.68 -10.35 24.99
CA LEU A 132 3.74 -11.22 23.83
C LEU A 132 3.78 -10.34 22.58
N GLN A 133 4.77 -10.56 21.73
CA GLN A 133 4.85 -10.00 20.39
C GLN A 133 4.50 -11.11 19.40
N VAL A 134 3.55 -10.82 18.50
CA VAL A 134 3.29 -11.61 17.30
C VAL A 134 3.70 -10.77 16.10
N SER A 135 4.73 -11.22 15.38
CA SER A 135 5.14 -10.58 14.14
C SER A 135 4.40 -11.22 12.97
N ALA A 136 3.87 -10.39 12.08
CA ALA A 136 3.16 -10.84 10.88
C ALA A 136 3.62 -10.07 9.64
N LEU A 137 3.59 -10.74 8.49
CA LEU A 137 3.79 -10.13 7.18
C LEU A 137 2.42 -9.79 6.61
N VAL A 138 2.17 -8.51 6.35
CA VAL A 138 1.00 -8.04 5.60
C VAL A 138 1.42 -7.85 4.15
N SER A 139 0.79 -8.60 3.25
CA SER A 139 0.99 -8.52 1.80
C SER A 139 -0.27 -8.04 1.11
N TRP A 140 -0.13 -7.34 0.00
CA TRP A 140 -1.25 -6.84 -0.80
C TRP A 140 -1.07 -7.12 -2.28
N GLU A 141 -2.16 -7.10 -3.03
CA GLU A 141 -2.12 -7.15 -4.49
C GLU A 141 -1.26 -5.99 -5.05
N PRO A 142 -0.17 -6.26 -5.80
CA PRO A 142 0.76 -5.25 -6.30
C PRO A 142 0.13 -4.03 -6.97
N ARG A 143 -1.01 -4.19 -7.66
CA ARG A 143 -1.70 -3.09 -8.35
C ARG A 143 -2.23 -2.00 -7.43
N LEU A 144 -2.42 -2.28 -6.13
CA LEU A 144 -3.05 -1.34 -5.19
C LEU A 144 -2.10 -0.26 -4.69
N GLN A 145 -0.81 -0.58 -4.53
CA GLN A 145 0.23 0.39 -4.11
C GLN A 145 -0.20 1.26 -2.90
N PRO A 146 -0.64 0.64 -1.79
CA PRO A 146 -0.98 1.37 -0.59
C PRO A 146 0.22 2.18 -0.12
N VAL A 147 -0.04 3.40 0.36
CA VAL A 147 1.01 4.33 0.79
C VAL A 147 1.20 4.28 2.30
N PHE A 148 0.26 3.67 3.00
CA PHE A 148 0.23 3.68 4.44
C PHE A 148 -0.66 2.58 5.02
N LEU A 149 -0.28 2.09 6.21
CA LEU A 149 -1.01 1.14 7.03
C LEU A 149 -1.19 1.67 8.46
N GLN A 150 -2.42 1.64 8.99
CA GLN A 150 -2.74 1.89 10.40
C GLN A 150 -3.12 0.60 11.11
N ILE A 151 -2.72 0.49 12.37
CA ILE A 151 -3.07 -0.64 13.24
C ILE A 151 -3.77 -0.11 14.49
N PRO A 152 -5.12 -0.03 14.55
CA PRO A 152 -5.83 0.35 15.76
C PRO A 152 -5.66 -0.72 16.84
N MET A 153 -4.83 -0.45 17.85
CA MET A 153 -4.48 -1.46 18.86
C MET A 153 -5.61 -1.72 19.85
N ASP A 154 -6.61 -0.84 19.93
CA ASP A 154 -7.87 -1.05 20.66
C ASP A 154 -8.79 -2.10 20.01
N LYS A 155 -8.42 -2.59 18.82
CA LYS A 155 -9.09 -3.68 18.11
C LYS A 155 -8.30 -4.98 18.12
N LEU A 156 -7.11 -4.99 18.71
CA LEU A 156 -6.26 -6.17 18.80
C LEU A 156 -6.61 -6.97 20.05
N GLU A 157 -7.04 -8.21 19.85
CA GLU A 157 -7.34 -9.17 20.91
C GLU A 157 -6.87 -10.57 20.50
N ALA A 158 -6.53 -11.41 21.48
CA ALA A 158 -6.21 -12.81 21.26
C ALA A 158 -6.96 -13.71 22.25
N GLU A 159 -7.40 -14.87 21.79
CA GLU A 159 -7.92 -15.92 22.65
C GLU A 159 -6.88 -17.03 22.82
N ALA A 160 -6.62 -17.44 24.06
CA ALA A 160 -5.70 -18.53 24.34
C ALA A 160 -6.07 -19.26 25.64
N GLY A 161 -6.36 -20.55 25.54
CA GLY A 161 -6.70 -21.37 26.71
C GLY A 161 -7.99 -20.91 27.39
N GLY A 162 -8.97 -20.46 26.60
CA GLY A 162 -10.28 -19.98 27.07
C GLY A 162 -10.24 -18.62 27.79
N LYS A 163 -9.20 -17.82 27.57
CA LYS A 163 -9.08 -16.44 28.07
C LYS A 163 -8.75 -15.49 26.93
N VAL A 164 -9.26 -14.27 27.04
CA VAL A 164 -8.93 -13.16 26.14
C VAL A 164 -7.74 -12.39 26.69
N TYR A 165 -6.84 -11.99 25.81
CA TYR A 165 -5.69 -11.14 26.06
C TYR A 165 -5.79 -9.93 25.13
N ASP A 166 -5.81 -8.73 25.71
CA ASP A 166 -5.90 -7.49 24.97
C ASP A 166 -4.51 -7.01 24.52
N SER A 167 -4.52 -5.97 23.68
CA SER A 167 -3.32 -5.21 23.37
C SER A 167 -2.61 -4.68 24.62
N ALA A 168 -1.28 -4.77 24.64
CA ALA A 168 -0.45 -4.16 25.67
C ALA A 168 -0.43 -2.62 25.59
N THR A 169 -0.91 -2.05 24.47
CA THR A 169 -0.94 -0.60 24.21
C THR A 169 -2.26 -0.22 23.50
N PRO A 170 -3.41 -0.31 24.17
CA PRO A 170 -4.73 -0.16 23.53
C PRO A 170 -4.97 1.27 23.01
N ASP A 171 -4.40 2.29 23.65
CA ASP A 171 -4.56 3.69 23.21
C ASP A 171 -3.70 4.04 21.97
N ALA A 172 -2.86 3.11 21.49
CA ALA A 172 -2.02 3.33 20.34
C ALA A 172 -2.74 2.99 19.02
N ALA A 173 -2.44 3.76 17.98
CA ALA A 173 -2.83 3.41 16.61
C ALA A 173 -1.62 3.62 15.68
N PRO A 174 -0.59 2.74 15.74
CA PRO A 174 0.63 2.92 14.98
C PRO A 174 0.38 3.17 13.50
N GLU A 175 1.20 4.08 12.99
CA GLU A 175 1.15 4.61 11.65
C GLU A 175 2.41 4.16 10.89
N ILE A 176 2.26 3.27 9.90
CA ILE A 176 3.37 2.71 9.15
C ILE A 176 3.36 3.26 7.71
N PRO A 177 4.31 4.14 7.34
CA PRO A 177 4.49 4.52 5.95
C PRO A 177 4.97 3.30 5.15
N LEU A 178 4.36 3.07 4.01
CA LEU A 178 4.74 1.98 3.12
C LEU A 178 5.69 2.52 2.06
N ASN A 179 6.78 1.79 1.81
CA ASN A 179 7.79 2.20 0.84
C ASN A 179 7.19 2.26 -0.57
N VAL A 180 7.73 3.15 -1.40
CA VAL A 180 7.49 3.15 -2.84
C VAL A 180 8.25 1.95 -3.42
N GLY A 181 7.61 0.79 -3.43
CA GLY A 181 8.25 -0.46 -3.81
C GLY A 181 7.91 -1.63 -2.88
N GLY A 182 7.85 -2.83 -3.45
CA GLY A 182 7.41 -4.04 -2.76
C GLY A 182 5.89 -4.12 -2.62
N SER A 183 5.43 -5.31 -2.24
CA SER A 183 4.00 -5.59 -2.02
C SER A 183 3.73 -6.19 -0.64
N SER A 184 4.60 -5.90 0.34
CA SER A 184 4.48 -6.42 1.70
C SER A 184 5.19 -5.53 2.73
N THR A 185 4.71 -5.58 3.98
CA THR A 185 5.37 -4.98 5.14
C THR A 185 5.25 -5.90 6.35
N GLN A 186 6.21 -5.83 7.26
CA GLN A 186 6.12 -6.53 8.54
C GLN A 186 5.47 -5.63 9.58
N ILE A 187 4.62 -6.21 10.42
CA ILE A 187 3.98 -5.54 11.55
C ILE A 187 4.24 -6.33 12.84
N ASP A 188 4.28 -5.60 13.95
CA ASP A 188 4.45 -6.19 15.28
C ASP A 188 3.20 -5.91 16.11
N LEU A 189 2.53 -6.99 16.52
CA LEU A 189 1.32 -6.96 17.33
C LEU A 189 1.68 -7.28 18.77
N LEU A 190 1.37 -6.33 19.67
CA LEU A 190 1.79 -6.38 21.06
C LEU A 190 0.60 -6.67 21.97
N LEU A 191 0.64 -7.81 22.66
CA LEU A 191 -0.42 -8.31 23.53
C LEU A 191 0.07 -8.46 24.97
N ASP A 192 -0.88 -8.49 25.89
CA ASP A 192 -0.64 -9.03 27.22
C ASP A 192 -0.18 -10.49 27.12
N ARG A 193 0.76 -10.86 27.99
CA ARG A 193 1.45 -12.15 27.90
C ARG A 193 0.61 -13.30 28.51
N PRO A 194 0.28 -14.35 27.74
CA PRO A 194 -0.31 -15.58 28.30
C PRO A 194 0.63 -16.30 29.28
N PRO A 195 0.10 -17.12 30.21
CA PRO A 195 0.94 -17.97 31.06
C PRO A 195 1.62 -19.05 30.20
N ARG A 196 2.84 -19.45 30.56
CA ARG A 196 3.65 -20.45 29.83
C ARG A 196 3.01 -21.84 29.69
N SER A 197 1.93 -22.12 30.42
CA SER A 197 1.16 -23.36 30.26
C SER A 197 0.32 -23.38 28.98
N VAL A 198 0.13 -22.23 28.34
CA VAL A 198 -0.61 -22.08 27.08
C VAL A 198 0.39 -22.19 25.93
N ALA A 199 0.18 -23.16 25.05
CA ALA A 199 1.14 -23.50 23.98
C ALA A 199 0.84 -22.81 22.64
N GLN A 200 -0.35 -22.23 22.47
CA GLN A 200 -0.76 -21.54 21.24
C GLN A 200 -1.82 -20.48 21.54
N LEU A 201 -1.96 -19.51 20.65
CA LEU A 201 -3.16 -18.69 20.54
C LEU A 201 -4.18 -19.47 19.70
N ASP A 202 -5.41 -19.57 20.20
CA ASP A 202 -6.53 -20.17 19.49
C ASP A 202 -6.99 -19.23 18.36
N SER A 203 -7.07 -17.93 18.67
CA SER A 203 -7.31 -16.87 17.67
C SER A 203 -6.56 -15.58 18.03
N LEU A 204 -6.23 -14.80 17.01
CA LEU A 204 -5.70 -13.44 17.09
C LEU A 204 -6.47 -12.57 16.12
N ARG A 205 -7.30 -11.67 16.66
CA ARG A 205 -8.17 -10.79 15.90
C ARG A 205 -7.67 -9.36 15.94
N GLY A 206 -7.85 -8.65 14.83
CA GLY A 206 -7.45 -7.26 14.74
C GLY A 206 -8.08 -6.52 13.57
N ARG A 207 -7.74 -5.24 13.45
CA ARG A 207 -8.13 -4.39 12.34
C ARG A 207 -6.92 -3.77 11.69
N LEU A 208 -6.93 -3.69 10.36
CA LEU A 208 -6.00 -2.90 9.58
C LEU A 208 -6.76 -1.84 8.78
N VAL A 209 -6.16 -0.65 8.66
CA VAL A 209 -6.65 0.41 7.77
C VAL A 209 -5.56 0.77 6.79
N MET A 210 -5.81 0.53 5.51
CA MET A 210 -4.88 0.83 4.42
C MET A 210 -5.33 2.07 3.67
N ALA A 211 -4.40 2.99 3.41
CA ALA A 211 -4.62 4.13 2.53
C ALA A 211 -4.12 3.79 1.13
N ILE A 212 -5.06 3.68 0.20
CA ILE A 212 -4.80 3.26 -1.19
C ILE A 212 -5.07 4.46 -2.10
N PRO A 213 -4.04 5.00 -2.77
CA PRO A 213 -4.27 6.08 -3.73
C PRO A 213 -5.12 5.58 -4.90
N SER A 214 -6.01 6.44 -5.39
CA SER A 214 -6.75 6.15 -6.62
C SER A 214 -5.83 6.24 -7.86
N GLU A 215 -6.41 6.00 -9.03
CA GLU A 215 -5.74 6.30 -10.30
C GLU A 215 -5.16 7.72 -10.33
N LYS A 216 -3.96 7.84 -10.92
CA LYS A 216 -3.26 9.10 -11.12
C LYS A 216 -4.01 9.96 -12.13
N HIS A 217 -4.07 11.25 -11.85
CA HIS A 217 -4.58 12.29 -12.75
C HIS A 217 -3.45 13.26 -13.10
N GLN A 218 -3.46 13.74 -14.34
CA GLN A 218 -2.55 14.77 -14.82
C GLN A 218 -3.24 16.12 -14.74
N TYR A 219 -2.67 17.03 -13.94
CA TYR A 219 -3.09 18.42 -13.84
C TYR A 219 -2.16 19.27 -14.71
N GLU A 220 -2.73 19.97 -15.69
CA GLU A 220 -1.95 20.65 -16.73
C GLU A 220 -2.08 22.18 -16.68
N PHE A 221 -0.99 22.91 -16.50
CA PHE A 221 -1.00 24.37 -16.38
C PHE A 221 -0.18 25.04 -17.50
N GLU A 222 -0.61 26.21 -17.97
CA GLU A 222 0.02 26.97 -19.05
C GLU A 222 0.00 28.49 -18.74
N ARG A 223 0.54 29.36 -19.61
CA ARG A 223 0.37 30.83 -19.52
C ARG A 223 0.77 31.43 -18.17
N PHE A 224 2.00 31.14 -17.76
CA PHE A 224 2.54 31.46 -16.45
C PHE A 224 2.84 32.95 -16.25
N SER A 225 3.21 33.66 -17.32
CA SER A 225 3.58 35.09 -17.27
C SER A 225 2.45 36.02 -16.83
N SER A 226 1.19 35.56 -16.93
CA SER A 226 0.01 36.30 -16.46
C SER A 226 0.02 36.52 -14.93
N GLY A 227 0.76 35.69 -14.18
CA GLY A 227 0.74 35.68 -12.71
C GLY A 227 -0.61 35.24 -12.11
N ALA A 228 -1.57 34.83 -12.95
CA ALA A 228 -2.88 34.38 -12.50
C ALA A 228 -2.76 32.99 -11.87
N ARG A 229 -3.41 32.79 -10.73
CA ARG A 229 -3.57 31.46 -10.13
C ARG A 229 -4.43 30.61 -11.05
N GLN A 230 -4.01 29.37 -11.27
CA GLN A 230 -4.75 28.40 -12.07
C GLN A 230 -5.04 27.19 -11.19
N SER A 231 -6.30 26.80 -11.10
CA SER A 231 -6.73 25.68 -10.25
C SER A 231 -7.44 24.64 -11.10
N GLN A 232 -7.12 23.38 -10.85
CA GLN A 232 -7.80 22.23 -11.42
C GLN A 232 -8.23 21.31 -10.30
N LYS A 233 -9.48 20.83 -10.36
CA LYS A 233 -10.05 19.91 -9.39
C LYS A 233 -10.41 18.61 -10.07
N TYR A 234 -9.95 17.50 -9.49
CA TYR A 234 -10.30 16.16 -9.93
C TYR A 234 -10.49 15.25 -8.71
N GLY A 235 -11.66 14.62 -8.61
CA GLY A 235 -12.07 13.93 -7.39
C GLY A 235 -12.11 14.87 -6.18
N ASP A 236 -11.45 14.47 -5.11
CA ASP A 236 -11.33 15.24 -3.87
C ASP A 236 -10.06 16.09 -3.81
N VAL A 237 -9.21 16.04 -4.85
CA VAL A 237 -7.96 16.78 -4.90
C VAL A 237 -8.13 18.04 -5.75
N THR A 238 -7.67 19.16 -5.23
CA THR A 238 -7.54 20.42 -5.99
C THR A 238 -6.07 20.79 -6.06
N VAL A 239 -5.56 20.98 -7.27
CA VAL A 239 -4.18 21.40 -7.52
C VAL A 239 -4.21 22.81 -8.07
N THR A 240 -3.51 23.72 -7.40
CA THR A 240 -3.41 25.12 -7.77
C THR A 240 -1.98 25.47 -8.11
N LEU A 241 -1.74 25.94 -9.34
CA LEU A 241 -0.55 26.71 -9.66
C LEU A 241 -0.73 28.12 -9.10
N GLU A 242 0.03 28.45 -8.06
CA GLU A 242 0.00 29.77 -7.43
C GLU A 242 0.75 30.83 -8.24
N GLY A 243 1.76 30.39 -8.99
CA GLY A 243 2.52 31.24 -9.89
C GLY A 243 3.84 30.60 -10.30
N ALA A 244 4.46 31.18 -11.34
CA ALA A 244 5.82 30.87 -11.75
C ALA A 244 6.68 32.13 -11.67
N ARG A 245 7.89 32.01 -11.16
CA ARG A 245 8.83 33.13 -11.08
C ARG A 245 10.25 32.68 -11.36
N ARG A 246 11.04 33.58 -11.95
CA ARG A 246 12.46 33.34 -12.14
C ARG A 246 13.20 33.51 -10.80
N ASN A 247 14.02 32.53 -10.45
CA ASN A 247 14.87 32.52 -9.26
C ASN A 247 16.30 32.15 -9.67
N GLY A 248 17.10 33.16 -10.03
CA GLY A 248 18.44 32.96 -10.56
C GLY A 248 18.43 32.19 -11.90
N PRO A 249 19.17 31.06 -12.01
CA PRO A 249 19.24 30.27 -13.23
C PRO A 249 18.02 29.35 -13.44
N VAL A 250 17.13 29.22 -12.44
CA VAL A 250 15.96 28.34 -12.50
C VAL A 250 14.66 29.13 -12.47
N TRP A 251 13.60 28.49 -12.95
CA TRP A 251 12.21 28.91 -12.75
C TRP A 251 11.61 28.11 -11.61
N GLU A 252 10.96 28.80 -10.68
CA GLU A 252 10.24 28.25 -9.54
C GLU A 252 8.74 28.27 -9.85
N PHE A 253 8.11 27.09 -9.89
CA PHE A 253 6.68 26.90 -10.06
C PHE A 253 6.07 26.43 -8.75
N ARG A 254 5.16 27.22 -8.18
CA ARG A 254 4.53 26.92 -6.89
C ARG A 254 3.21 26.21 -7.09
N ILE A 255 3.16 24.95 -6.70
CA ILE A 255 1.96 24.14 -6.66
C ILE A 255 1.45 24.09 -5.21
N LEU A 256 0.15 24.23 -5.02
CA LEU A 256 -0.56 23.94 -3.78
C LEU A 256 -1.53 22.80 -4.05
N VAL A 257 -1.41 21.71 -3.31
CA VAL A 257 -2.29 20.54 -3.39
C VAL A 257 -3.20 20.55 -2.17
N GLU A 258 -4.50 20.60 -2.39
CA GLU A 258 -5.53 20.64 -1.35
C GLU A 258 -6.41 19.39 -1.43
N PHE A 259 -6.72 18.81 -0.26
CA PHE A 259 -7.51 17.59 -0.12
C PHE A 259 -8.88 17.90 0.50
N GLY A 260 -9.96 17.40 -0.14
CA GLY A 260 -11.34 17.72 0.20
C GLY A 260 -11.84 17.14 1.53
N SER A 261 -11.22 16.05 2.01
CA SER A 261 -11.60 15.37 3.26
C SER A 261 -10.41 15.29 4.22
N PRO A 262 -10.17 16.32 5.04
CA PRO A 262 -9.06 16.35 6.00
C PRO A 262 -9.29 15.44 7.23
N GLU A 263 -10.53 14.98 7.46
CA GLU A 263 -10.85 14.01 8.51
C GLU A 263 -10.18 12.68 8.19
N GLY A 264 -8.96 12.49 8.74
CA GLY A 264 -8.15 11.31 8.47
C GLY A 264 -7.05 11.49 7.43
N ALA A 265 -6.68 12.74 7.09
CA ALA A 265 -5.40 13.02 6.46
C ALA A 265 -4.28 12.70 7.47
N LEU A 266 -3.85 11.44 7.46
CA LEU A 266 -2.76 10.90 8.27
C LEU A 266 -1.54 11.81 8.10
N GLU A 267 -0.75 12.03 9.16
CA GLU A 267 0.44 12.87 9.02
C GLU A 267 1.39 12.33 7.93
N SER A 268 1.43 11.00 7.84
CA SER A 268 2.14 10.19 6.87
C SER A 268 1.67 10.42 5.42
N PHE A 269 0.39 10.73 5.20
CA PHE A 269 -0.17 11.03 3.86
C PHE A 269 0.50 12.26 3.24
N ARG A 270 0.89 13.23 4.05
CA ARG A 270 1.52 14.48 3.56
C ARG A 270 2.92 14.24 3.00
N GLY A 271 3.65 13.26 3.54
CA GLY A 271 4.96 12.85 3.01
C GLY A 271 4.86 12.24 1.61
N TRP A 272 3.79 11.49 1.34
CA TRP A 272 3.58 10.85 0.04
C TRP A 272 3.39 11.86 -1.10
N VAL A 273 2.82 13.06 -0.85
CA VAL A 273 2.70 14.13 -1.86
C VAL A 273 4.06 14.53 -2.46
N LEU A 274 5.14 14.36 -1.69
CA LEU A 274 6.51 14.66 -2.15
C LEU A 274 7.02 13.64 -3.20
N SER A 275 6.36 12.49 -3.34
CA SER A 275 6.66 11.50 -4.38
C SER A 275 5.95 11.76 -5.71
N ASN A 276 5.05 12.74 -5.75
CA ASN A 276 4.33 13.11 -6.97
C ASN A 276 5.27 13.75 -7.99
N GLN A 277 5.05 13.38 -9.26
CA GLN A 277 5.87 13.88 -10.35
C GLN A 277 5.38 15.25 -10.81
N ALA A 278 6.32 16.15 -11.04
CA ALA A 278 6.08 17.40 -11.76
C ALA A 278 7.14 17.55 -12.84
N TYR A 279 6.70 17.77 -14.07
CA TYR A 279 7.57 17.97 -15.22
C TYR A 279 6.98 19.00 -16.18
N LEU A 280 7.83 19.57 -17.04
CA LEU A 280 7.39 20.43 -18.12
C LEU A 280 7.37 19.65 -19.44
N LEU A 281 6.41 19.97 -20.29
CA LEU A 281 6.39 19.58 -21.70
C LEU A 281 6.71 20.81 -22.55
N ASP A 282 7.68 20.68 -23.45
CA ASP A 282 8.00 21.73 -24.43
C ASP A 282 7.00 21.72 -25.61
N PRO A 283 7.08 22.67 -26.57
CA PRO A 283 6.18 22.70 -27.73
C PRO A 283 6.25 21.45 -28.64
N GLN A 284 7.31 20.65 -28.52
CA GLN A 284 7.48 19.38 -29.24
C GLN A 284 6.99 18.19 -28.41
N GLY A 285 6.46 18.41 -27.20
CA GLY A 285 6.01 17.38 -26.27
C GLY A 285 7.15 16.66 -25.56
N ARG A 286 8.39 17.18 -25.60
CA ARG A 286 9.52 16.58 -24.88
C ARG A 286 9.43 16.93 -23.40
N ARG A 287 9.62 15.92 -22.56
CA ARG A 287 9.61 16.02 -21.11
C ARG A 287 10.91 16.62 -20.58
N LEU A 288 10.77 17.66 -19.77
CA LEU A 288 11.83 18.31 -19.01
C LEU A 288 11.59 18.07 -17.51
N GLU A 289 12.49 17.31 -16.88
CA GLU A 289 12.42 17.02 -15.45
C GLU A 289 12.71 18.26 -14.60
N ASN A 290 12.15 18.29 -13.39
CA ASN A 290 12.56 19.27 -12.40
C ASN A 290 13.98 18.95 -11.90
N VAL A 291 14.72 19.99 -11.52
CA VAL A 291 16.08 19.89 -10.95
C VAL A 291 16.06 19.87 -9.42
N GLY A 292 14.88 19.79 -8.82
CA GLY A 292 14.65 19.80 -7.38
C GLY A 292 13.33 20.46 -7.02
N PHE A 293 12.96 20.33 -5.75
CA PHE A 293 11.78 20.97 -5.18
C PHE A 293 12.01 21.38 -3.73
N GLN A 294 11.15 22.27 -3.24
CA GLN A 294 11.13 22.69 -1.84
C GLN A 294 9.69 22.77 -1.34
N THR A 295 9.44 22.22 -0.15
CA THR A 295 8.15 22.38 0.52
C THR A 295 8.10 23.76 1.18
N TYR A 296 7.07 24.56 0.89
CA TYR A 296 6.89 25.90 1.47
C TYR A 296 5.65 26.03 2.35
N ALA A 297 4.71 25.08 2.28
CA ALA A 297 3.53 25.04 3.13
C ALA A 297 3.15 23.60 3.47
N ILE A 298 2.82 23.36 4.73
CA ILE A 298 2.21 22.10 5.19
C ILE A 298 1.10 22.51 6.16
N THR A 299 -0.12 22.12 5.84
CA THR A 299 -1.32 22.35 6.67
C THR A 299 -2.09 21.04 6.82
N PRO A 300 -3.12 20.96 7.68
CA PRO A 300 -3.92 19.75 7.82
C PRO A 300 -4.60 19.28 6.52
N SER A 301 -4.89 20.19 5.59
CA SER A 301 -5.62 19.88 4.34
C SER A 301 -4.83 20.18 3.07
N ALA A 302 -3.60 20.68 3.16
CA ALA A 302 -2.85 21.10 1.98
C ALA A 302 -1.32 21.00 2.12
N VAL A 303 -0.65 20.72 1.01
CA VAL A 303 0.81 20.72 0.87
C VAL A 303 1.23 21.64 -0.28
N GLY A 304 2.12 22.58 -0.01
CA GLY A 304 2.68 23.51 -0.98
C GLY A 304 4.09 23.13 -1.38
N ILE A 305 4.32 22.88 -2.66
CA ILE A 305 5.61 22.48 -3.25
C ILE A 305 6.03 23.48 -4.32
N ALA A 306 7.27 23.95 -4.24
CA ALA A 306 7.92 24.77 -5.25
C ALA A 306 8.86 23.89 -6.08
N TYR A 307 8.50 23.61 -7.33
CA TYR A 307 9.32 22.85 -8.27
C TYR A 307 10.25 23.76 -9.06
N LEU A 308 11.50 23.32 -9.25
CA LEU A 308 12.55 24.09 -9.91
C LEU A 308 12.84 23.52 -11.29
N PHE A 309 12.84 24.35 -12.32
CA PHE A 309 13.12 23.94 -13.70
C PHE A 309 14.18 24.82 -14.36
N GLN A 310 15.04 24.22 -15.17
CA GLN A 310 15.96 24.94 -16.05
C GLN A 310 15.33 25.11 -17.42
N ILE A 311 14.69 26.26 -17.64
CA ILE A 311 14.05 26.59 -18.92
C ILE A 311 14.95 27.56 -19.69
N ASN A 312 15.23 27.25 -20.95
CA ASN A 312 15.85 28.18 -21.88
C ASN A 312 14.75 28.92 -22.65
N GLY A 313 14.65 30.24 -22.46
CA GLY A 313 13.67 31.08 -23.15
C GLY A 313 12.41 31.36 -22.34
N ASP A 314 11.28 31.52 -23.03
CA ASP A 314 9.99 31.90 -22.45
C ASP A 314 9.32 30.69 -21.76
N PRO A 315 9.03 30.76 -20.44
CA PRO A 315 8.34 29.67 -19.75
C PRO A 315 6.94 29.41 -20.33
N ASP A 316 6.27 30.38 -20.93
CA ASP A 316 4.90 30.24 -21.42
C ASP A 316 4.79 29.35 -22.67
N LEU A 317 5.92 29.00 -23.28
CA LEU A 317 5.98 27.99 -24.35
C LEU A 317 5.87 26.55 -23.82
N HIS A 318 5.89 26.36 -22.50
CA HIS A 318 5.83 25.05 -21.86
C HIS A 318 4.48 24.81 -21.21
N ARG A 319 4.16 23.53 -21.02
CA ARG A 319 3.03 23.08 -20.20
C ARG A 319 3.56 22.37 -18.96
N LEU A 320 3.14 22.80 -17.78
CA LEU A 320 3.45 22.12 -16.52
C LEU A 320 2.47 21.01 -16.29
N VAL A 321 2.98 19.79 -16.15
CA VAL A 321 2.19 18.62 -15.78
C VAL A 321 2.55 18.23 -14.36
N TYR A 322 1.54 18.15 -13.50
CA TYR A 322 1.63 17.60 -12.16
C TYR A 322 0.81 16.31 -12.10
N GLU A 323 1.43 15.21 -11.67
CA GLU A 323 0.78 13.91 -11.57
C GLU A 323 0.48 13.56 -10.13
N SER A 324 -0.81 13.38 -9.82
CA SER A 324 -1.25 12.99 -8.49
C SER A 324 -2.55 12.18 -8.57
N PRO A 325 -2.74 11.14 -7.73
CA PRO A 325 -4.01 10.49 -7.48
C PRO A 325 -5.13 11.50 -7.24
N ALA A 326 -6.30 11.17 -7.75
CA ALA A 326 -7.55 11.92 -7.59
C ALA A 326 -8.14 11.87 -6.17
N GLY A 327 -7.62 10.98 -5.32
CA GLY A 327 -8.07 10.79 -3.96
C GLY A 327 -7.37 9.61 -3.29
N ILE A 328 -7.76 9.36 -2.04
CA ILE A 328 -7.35 8.19 -1.27
C ILE A 328 -8.57 7.41 -0.83
N VAL A 329 -8.50 6.11 -1.04
CA VAL A 329 -9.43 5.14 -0.50
C VAL A 329 -8.88 4.62 0.83
N ARG A 330 -9.71 4.66 1.87
CA ARG A 330 -9.44 3.94 3.12
C ARG A 330 -10.07 2.56 3.04
N TYR A 331 -9.22 1.54 2.92
CA TYR A 331 -9.64 0.14 2.95
C TYR A 331 -9.47 -0.38 4.38
N THR A 332 -10.60 -0.68 5.05
CA THR A 332 -10.59 -1.25 6.40
C THR A 332 -10.90 -2.73 6.30
N LEU A 333 -10.10 -3.54 6.99
CA LEU A 333 -10.29 -4.98 7.05
C LEU A 333 -10.12 -5.45 8.50
N ASP A 334 -11.01 -6.34 8.93
CA ASP A 334 -10.86 -7.08 10.17
C ASP A 334 -10.26 -8.45 9.81
N TYR A 335 -9.28 -8.92 10.59
CA TYR A 335 -8.57 -10.18 10.34
C TYR A 335 -8.64 -11.11 11.56
N GLU A 336 -8.47 -12.41 11.30
CA GLU A 336 -8.40 -13.45 12.33
C GLU A 336 -7.33 -14.47 11.92
N LEU A 337 -6.25 -14.54 12.70
CA LEU A 337 -5.22 -15.56 12.56
C LEU A 337 -5.48 -16.65 13.61
N GLU A 338 -5.34 -17.91 13.23
CA GLU A 338 -5.65 -19.06 14.10
C GLU A 338 -4.41 -19.92 14.33
N ASP A 339 -4.44 -20.71 15.39
CA ASP A 339 -3.43 -21.74 15.70
C ASP A 339 -1.98 -21.22 15.73
N ILE A 340 -1.75 -20.05 16.33
CA ILE A 340 -0.40 -19.43 16.39
C ILE A 340 0.40 -20.04 17.56
N PRO A 341 1.50 -20.76 17.32
CA PRO A 341 2.31 -21.34 18.40
C PRO A 341 2.96 -20.29 19.30
N LEU A 342 3.03 -20.59 20.59
CA LEU A 342 3.72 -19.78 21.59
C LEU A 342 5.03 -20.43 22.06
N PRO A 343 6.02 -19.63 22.49
CA PRO A 343 7.35 -20.09 22.88
C PRO A 343 7.44 -20.72 24.28
#